data_AF-R0KXL2-F1
#
_entry.id   AF-R0KXL2-F1
#
_cell.length_a   1.000
_cell.length_b   1.000
_cell.length_c   1.000
_cell.angle_alpha   90.00
_cell.angle_beta   90.00
_cell.angle_gamma   90.00
#
_symmetry.space_group_name_H-M   'P 1'
#
loop_
_entity.id
_entity.type
_entity.pdbx_description
1 polymer ?
#
loop_
_entity_poly.entity_id
_entity_poly.type
_entity_poly.pdbx_seq_one_letter_code
_entity_poly.pdbx_strand_id
1 'polypeptide(L)'
;MAYLLEKSGTNRCTLEATKREQFTQKLFSDLINESHSKQHDYYLARVHNSNVNIYDARQLCKYVFEMVISTEGRKIRIKNFKDPITQEEIKEVQFFRLKYDTDAPLKAEYVGNQDTFLISNCFRSRVFCSEDALDALSVNFQFNPIKEPKFKDKKRIIGIFIMSVFLMLFLTSIVILIDKGSGGINKGKGSHKRLGKELGKDKGGHKDNIGKDLYLHKKY
;
A
#
# COMPACT_ATOMS: atom_id res chain seq x y z
N MET A 1 -27.08 -33.32 15.40
CA MET A 1 -27.16 -32.75 14.04
C MET A 1 -25.75 -32.67 13.48
N ALA A 2 -25.52 -33.10 12.25
CA ALA A 2 -24.19 -33.09 11.63
C ALA A 2 -24.28 -32.50 10.22
N TYR A 3 -23.34 -31.61 9.89
CA TYR A 3 -23.26 -30.95 8.60
C TYR A 3 -22.30 -31.72 7.70
N LEU A 4 -22.66 -31.90 6.44
CA LEU A 4 -21.87 -32.62 5.45
C LEU A 4 -21.12 -31.59 4.58
N LEU A 5 -19.80 -31.65 4.60
CA LEU A 5 -18.92 -30.80 3.79
C LEU A 5 -18.54 -31.56 2.52
N GLU A 6 -19.15 -31.18 1.40
CA GLU A 6 -18.94 -31.82 0.10
C GLU A 6 -18.10 -30.95 -0.84
N LYS A 7 -16.97 -31.50 -1.30
CA LYS A 7 -16.23 -31.03 -2.47
C LYS A 7 -16.05 -32.23 -3.39
N SER A 8 -16.48 -32.10 -4.64
CA SER A 8 -16.37 -33.18 -5.65
C SER A 8 -14.92 -33.66 -5.76
N GLY A 9 -14.72 -34.97 -5.78
CA GLY A 9 -13.38 -35.59 -5.85
C GLY A 9 -12.57 -35.56 -4.55
N THR A 10 -13.15 -35.20 -3.41
CA THR A 10 -12.47 -35.26 -2.10
C THR A 10 -13.27 -36.06 -1.06
N ASN A 11 -12.58 -36.51 -0.01
CA ASN A 11 -13.23 -37.21 1.10
C ASN A 11 -14.33 -36.34 1.74
N ARG A 12 -15.52 -36.93 1.88
CA ARG A 12 -16.62 -36.35 2.64
C ARG A 12 -16.18 -36.16 4.09
N CYS A 13 -16.41 -34.97 4.62
CA CYS A 13 -16.12 -34.66 6.01
C CYS A 13 -17.41 -34.20 6.68
N THR A 14 -17.65 -34.66 7.90
CA THR A 14 -18.80 -34.28 8.70
C THR A 14 -18.38 -33.35 9.82
N LEU A 15 -19.14 -32.28 10.02
CA LEU A 15 -19.03 -31.40 11.17
C LEU A 15 -20.18 -31.69 12.12
N GLU A 16 -19.88 -32.15 13.33
CA GLU A 16 -20.88 -32.27 14.38
C GLU A 16 -21.29 -30.88 14.88
N ALA A 17 -22.59 -30.58 14.88
CA ALA A 17 -23.11 -29.28 15.29
C ALA A 17 -22.83 -28.96 16.77
N THR A 18 -22.70 -30.00 17.59
CA THR A 18 -22.37 -29.94 19.03
C THR A 18 -20.87 -29.75 19.29
N LYS A 19 -20.04 -29.74 18.26
CA LYS A 19 -18.62 -29.44 18.42
C LYS A 19 -18.45 -27.95 18.73
N ARG A 20 -17.55 -27.63 19.66
CA ARG A 20 -17.14 -26.25 19.93
C ARG A 20 -16.15 -25.76 18.89
N GLU A 21 -16.36 -24.54 18.44
CA GLU A 21 -15.44 -23.80 17.59
C GLU A 21 -14.28 -23.28 18.44
N GLN A 22 -13.05 -23.35 17.93
CA GLN A 22 -11.83 -23.19 18.73
C GLN A 22 -11.53 -21.74 19.12
N PHE A 23 -11.87 -20.78 18.26
CA PHE A 23 -11.58 -19.37 18.53
C PHE A 23 -12.63 -18.74 19.46
N THR A 24 -13.90 -19.05 19.21
CA THR A 24 -15.05 -18.44 19.90
C THR A 24 -15.53 -19.26 21.10
N GLN A 25 -15.15 -20.54 21.18
CA GLN A 25 -15.60 -21.51 22.19
C GLN A 25 -17.13 -21.74 22.22
N LYS A 26 -17.86 -21.18 21.26
CA LYS A 26 -19.30 -21.41 21.02
C LYS A 26 -19.51 -22.71 20.25
N LEU A 27 -20.71 -23.28 20.34
CA LEU A 27 -21.07 -24.43 19.50
C LEU A 27 -21.23 -23.96 18.05
N PHE A 28 -20.86 -24.82 17.09
CA PHE A 28 -21.12 -24.52 15.67
C PHE A 28 -22.61 -24.34 15.40
N SER A 29 -23.50 -25.09 16.08
CA SER A 29 -24.94 -24.88 16.00
C SER A 29 -25.33 -23.43 16.31
N ASP A 30 -24.76 -22.86 17.36
CA ASP A 30 -25.14 -21.54 17.86
C ASP A 30 -24.64 -20.45 16.91
N LEU A 31 -23.41 -20.60 16.41
CA LEU A 31 -22.83 -19.69 15.42
C LEU A 31 -23.61 -19.69 14.10
N ILE A 32 -23.96 -20.86 13.60
CA ILE A 32 -24.74 -21.02 12.37
C ILE A 32 -26.13 -20.40 12.55
N ASN A 33 -26.82 -20.74 13.65
CA ASN A 33 -28.14 -20.19 13.96
C ASN A 33 -28.10 -18.67 14.13
N GLU A 34 -27.07 -18.12 14.77
CA GLU A 34 -26.89 -16.67 14.92
C GLU A 34 -26.75 -15.99 13.54
N SER A 35 -25.98 -16.58 12.62
CA SER A 35 -25.83 -16.06 11.25
C SER A 35 -27.13 -16.15 10.46
N HIS A 36 -27.79 -17.31 10.50
CA HIS A 36 -29.03 -17.57 9.78
C HIS A 36 -30.19 -16.72 10.31
N SER A 37 -30.25 -16.45 11.62
CA SER A 37 -31.24 -15.54 12.23
C SER A 37 -31.15 -14.11 11.70
N LYS A 38 -29.97 -13.72 11.21
CA LYS A 38 -29.70 -12.42 10.56
C LYS A 38 -29.81 -12.49 9.02
N GLN A 39 -30.32 -13.59 8.47
CA GLN A 39 -30.44 -13.84 7.03
C GLN A 39 -29.07 -13.76 6.31
N HIS A 40 -28.03 -14.31 6.93
CA HIS A 40 -26.68 -14.35 6.37
C HIS A 40 -26.19 -15.78 6.23
N ASP A 41 -25.60 -16.09 5.07
CA ASP A 41 -24.87 -17.33 4.83
C ASP A 41 -23.73 -17.47 5.85
N TYR A 42 -23.54 -18.69 6.37
CA TYR A 42 -22.45 -18.99 7.29
C TYR A 42 -21.29 -19.67 6.56
N TYR A 43 -20.06 -19.27 6.86
CA TYR A 43 -18.87 -19.77 6.17
C TYR A 43 -17.99 -20.59 7.12
N LEU A 44 -17.67 -21.80 6.69
CA LEU A 44 -16.76 -22.73 7.36
C LEU A 44 -15.44 -22.79 6.61
N ALA A 45 -14.34 -22.98 7.34
CA ALA A 45 -13.05 -23.27 6.75
C ALA A 45 -12.55 -24.64 7.21
N ARG A 46 -12.15 -25.46 6.25
CA ARG A 46 -11.55 -26.79 6.43
C ARG A 46 -10.05 -26.69 6.17
N VAL A 47 -9.28 -27.04 7.17
CA VAL A 47 -7.81 -27.10 7.11
C VAL A 47 -7.40 -28.54 6.87
N HIS A 48 -6.62 -28.78 5.80
CA HIS A 48 -6.08 -30.10 5.48
C HIS A 48 -4.63 -30.25 5.98
N ASN A 49 -4.48 -30.97 7.09
CA ASN A 49 -3.18 -31.35 7.67
C ASN A 49 -3.10 -32.89 7.79
N SER A 50 -2.37 -33.41 8.79
CA SER A 50 -2.43 -34.81 9.21
C SER A 50 -3.85 -35.22 9.63
N ASN A 51 -4.59 -34.28 10.23
CA ASN A 51 -6.00 -34.38 10.57
C ASN A 51 -6.81 -33.30 9.85
N VAL A 52 -8.11 -33.56 9.65
CA VAL A 52 -9.03 -32.57 9.07
C VAL A 52 -9.65 -31.76 10.20
N ASN A 53 -9.28 -30.49 10.29
CA ASN A 53 -9.84 -29.55 11.24
C ASN A 53 -10.81 -28.59 10.54
N ILE A 54 -11.87 -28.20 11.25
CA ILE A 54 -12.92 -27.30 10.76
C ILE A 54 -13.03 -26.13 11.74
N TYR A 55 -13.10 -24.93 11.19
CA TYR A 55 -13.13 -23.66 11.90
C TYR A 55 -14.26 -22.78 11.36
N ASP A 56 -14.63 -21.77 12.15
CA ASP A 56 -15.29 -20.60 11.59
C ASP A 56 -14.34 -19.91 10.58
N ALA A 57 -14.82 -19.66 9.37
CA ALA A 57 -13.98 -19.12 8.30
C ALA A 57 -13.46 -17.72 8.62
N ARG A 58 -14.27 -16.88 9.27
CA ARG A 58 -13.91 -15.51 9.60
C ARG A 58 -12.76 -15.48 10.61
N GLN A 59 -12.89 -16.25 11.69
CA GLN A 59 -11.87 -16.31 12.73
C GLN A 59 -10.56 -16.91 12.20
N LEU A 60 -10.64 -18.01 11.43
CA LEU A 60 -9.45 -18.58 10.81
C LEU A 60 -8.77 -17.57 9.88
N CYS A 61 -9.53 -16.81 9.08
CA CYS A 61 -8.97 -15.80 8.20
C CYS A 61 -8.25 -14.69 8.97
N LYS A 62 -8.79 -14.23 10.10
CA LYS A 62 -8.14 -13.24 10.98
C LYS A 62 -6.81 -13.74 11.56
N TYR A 63 -6.70 -15.05 11.77
CA TYR A 63 -5.47 -15.68 12.25
C TYR A 63 -4.43 -15.88 11.13
N VAL A 64 -4.86 -16.40 9.98
CA VAL A 64 -3.97 -16.85 8.90
C VAL A 64 -3.49 -15.69 8.01
N PHE A 65 -4.34 -14.68 7.78
CA PHE A 65 -4.06 -13.61 6.84
C PHE A 65 -3.86 -12.25 7.53
N GLU A 66 -3.15 -11.36 6.85
CA GLU A 66 -2.96 -9.97 7.25
C GLU A 66 -3.14 -9.02 6.06
N MET A 67 -3.54 -7.79 6.36
CA MET A 67 -3.50 -6.69 5.39
C MET A 67 -2.12 -6.03 5.45
N VAL A 68 -1.39 -6.06 4.34
CA VAL A 68 -0.13 -5.34 4.16
C VAL A 68 -0.41 -4.02 3.45
N ILE A 69 0.02 -2.91 4.06
CA ILE A 69 0.00 -1.57 3.47
C ILE A 69 1.42 -1.21 3.06
N SER A 70 1.64 -1.03 1.76
CA SER A 70 2.92 -0.63 1.19
C SER A 70 2.76 0.58 0.26
N THR A 71 3.88 1.03 -0.32
CA THR A 71 3.89 2.08 -1.35
C THR A 71 3.15 1.68 -2.63
N GLU A 72 2.93 0.38 -2.86
CA GLU A 72 2.18 -0.16 -3.99
C GLU A 72 0.66 -0.21 -3.73
N GLY A 73 0.23 0.01 -2.50
CA GLY A 73 -1.17 -0.03 -2.08
C GLY A 73 -1.44 -1.03 -0.95
N ARG A 74 -2.72 -1.42 -0.83
CA ARG A 74 -3.19 -2.39 0.16
C ARG A 74 -3.30 -3.77 -0.48
N LYS A 75 -2.67 -4.78 0.13
CA LYS A 75 -2.77 -6.18 -0.33
C LYS A 75 -2.94 -7.12 0.86
N ILE A 76 -3.70 -8.18 0.67
CA ILE A 76 -3.81 -9.24 1.69
C ILE A 76 -2.73 -10.28 1.43
N ARG A 77 -2.08 -10.74 2.49
CA ARG A 77 -1.02 -11.76 2.46
C ARG A 77 -1.27 -12.79 3.55
N ILE A 78 -0.71 -13.98 3.37
CA ILE A 78 -0.57 -14.98 4.43
C ILE A 78 0.43 -14.46 5.48
N LYS A 79 -0.02 -14.39 6.74
CA LYS A 79 0.76 -14.04 7.93
C LYS A 79 1.39 -15.27 8.58
N ASN A 80 0.55 -16.25 8.91
CA ASN A 80 0.95 -17.50 9.55
C ASN A 80 0.15 -18.66 8.94
N PHE A 81 0.81 -19.57 8.22
CA PHE A 81 0.17 -20.71 7.58
C PHE A 81 0.33 -21.98 8.42
N LYS A 82 -0.03 -21.90 9.70
CA LYS A 82 -0.01 -23.02 10.65
C LYS A 82 -1.37 -23.23 11.27
N ASP A 83 -1.74 -24.48 11.51
CA ASP A 83 -3.01 -24.81 12.16
C ASP A 83 -3.00 -24.28 13.60
N PRO A 84 -4.05 -23.57 14.05
CA PRO A 84 -4.09 -22.98 15.39
C PRO A 84 -3.99 -24.00 16.53
N ILE A 85 -4.51 -25.22 16.32
CA ILE A 85 -4.54 -26.29 17.33
C ILE A 85 -3.24 -27.08 17.31
N THR A 86 -2.88 -27.61 16.13
CA THR A 86 -1.76 -28.56 16.04
C THR A 86 -0.41 -27.86 15.82
N GLN A 87 -0.43 -26.58 15.45
CA GLN A 87 0.75 -25.79 15.07
C GLN A 87 1.55 -26.38 13.88
N GLU A 88 0.98 -27.37 13.19
CA GLU A 88 1.50 -27.94 11.96
C GLU A 88 1.26 -26.99 10.78
N GLU A 89 2.13 -27.04 9.77
CA GLU A 89 1.95 -26.27 8.55
C GLU A 89 0.66 -26.68 7.82
N ILE A 90 -0.11 -25.67 7.41
CA ILE A 90 -1.34 -25.88 6.66
C ILE A 90 -0.97 -26.21 5.21
N LYS A 91 -1.52 -27.30 4.66
CA LYS A 91 -1.35 -27.59 3.22
C LYS A 91 -2.35 -26.83 2.36
N GLU A 92 -3.61 -26.82 2.79
CA GLU A 92 -4.70 -26.14 2.08
C GLU A 92 -5.78 -25.70 3.07
N VAL A 93 -6.36 -24.52 2.81
CA VAL A 93 -7.59 -24.04 3.45
C VAL A 93 -8.69 -24.05 2.40
N GLN A 94 -9.74 -24.80 2.67
CA GLN A 94 -10.91 -24.90 1.81
C GLN A 94 -12.12 -24.28 2.50
N PHE A 95 -12.86 -23.46 1.77
CA PHE A 95 -13.99 -22.73 2.29
C PHE A 95 -15.30 -23.36 1.83
N PHE A 96 -16.23 -23.45 2.77
CA PHE A 96 -17.56 -24.01 2.57
C PHE A 96 -18.61 -23.01 3.04
N ARG A 97 -19.75 -22.98 2.36
CA ARG A 97 -20.87 -22.10 2.63
C ARG A 97 -22.09 -22.91 3.02
N LEU A 98 -22.69 -22.54 4.15
CA LEU A 98 -23.99 -22.99 4.60
C LEU A 98 -25.01 -21.88 4.30
N LYS A 99 -25.84 -22.11 3.28
CA LYS A 99 -26.87 -21.14 2.90
C LYS A 99 -27.93 -21.01 3.99
N TYR A 100 -28.40 -19.79 4.22
CA TYR A 100 -29.49 -19.55 5.16
C TYR A 100 -30.86 -19.99 4.62
N ASP A 101 -31.07 -19.84 3.30
CA ASP A 101 -32.37 -20.04 2.64
C ASP A 101 -32.43 -21.35 1.83
N THR A 102 -32.11 -22.49 2.46
CA THR A 102 -32.16 -23.77 1.74
C THR A 102 -32.90 -24.86 2.52
N ASP A 103 -33.74 -25.60 1.79
CA ASP A 103 -34.45 -26.80 2.25
C ASP A 103 -33.52 -27.93 2.73
N ALA A 104 -32.22 -27.83 2.43
CA ALA A 104 -31.17 -28.76 2.87
C ALA A 104 -30.14 -28.05 3.79
N PRO A 105 -30.53 -27.64 5.02
CA PRO A 105 -29.69 -26.84 5.92
C PRO A 105 -28.40 -27.57 6.37
N LEU A 106 -28.31 -28.88 6.13
CA LEU A 106 -27.21 -29.74 6.57
C LEU A 106 -26.05 -29.84 5.59
N LYS A 107 -26.16 -29.28 4.37
CA LYS A 107 -25.12 -29.44 3.34
C LYS A 107 -24.34 -28.15 3.13
N ALA A 108 -23.03 -28.23 3.37
CA ALA A 108 -22.13 -27.12 3.10
C ALA A 108 -21.59 -27.21 1.66
N GLU A 109 -21.79 -26.16 0.87
CA GLU A 109 -21.27 -26.04 -0.50
C GLU A 109 -19.82 -25.55 -0.49
N TYR A 110 -18.91 -26.24 -1.17
CA TYR A 110 -17.57 -25.70 -1.41
C TYR A 110 -17.63 -24.43 -2.27
N VAL A 111 -16.91 -23.38 -1.85
CA VAL A 111 -16.94 -22.06 -2.51
C VAL A 111 -15.57 -21.52 -2.92
N GLY A 112 -14.47 -22.11 -2.45
CA GLY A 112 -13.12 -21.66 -2.81
C GLY A 112 -12.05 -22.16 -1.86
N ASN A 113 -10.81 -21.75 -2.10
CA ASN A 113 -9.63 -22.07 -1.28
C ASN A 113 -8.84 -20.81 -0.88
N GLN A 114 -7.68 -20.98 -0.24
CA GLN A 114 -6.82 -19.85 0.17
C GLN A 114 -6.43 -18.93 -1.01
N ASP A 115 -6.15 -19.49 -2.18
CA ASP A 115 -5.73 -18.68 -3.34
C ASP A 115 -6.90 -17.82 -3.85
N THR A 116 -8.10 -18.41 -3.87
CA THR A 116 -9.34 -17.69 -4.18
C THR A 116 -9.56 -16.54 -3.19
N PHE A 117 -9.29 -16.76 -1.91
CA PHE A 117 -9.39 -15.75 -0.86
C PHE A 117 -8.37 -14.61 -1.03
N LEU A 118 -7.15 -14.89 -1.44
CA LEU A 118 -6.13 -13.87 -1.69
C LEU A 118 -6.46 -12.99 -2.90
N ILE A 119 -7.05 -13.57 -3.94
CA ILE A 119 -7.32 -12.87 -5.20
C ILE A 119 -8.66 -12.11 -5.16
N SER A 120 -9.74 -12.73 -4.69
CA SER A 120 -11.11 -12.21 -4.89
C SER A 120 -11.60 -11.34 -3.73
N ASN A 121 -11.82 -10.05 -3.99
CA ASN A 121 -12.41 -9.14 -3.00
C ASN A 121 -13.85 -9.53 -2.65
N CYS A 122 -14.66 -9.85 -3.66
CA CYS A 122 -16.05 -10.28 -3.45
C CYS A 122 -16.14 -11.53 -2.58
N PHE A 123 -15.17 -12.45 -2.71
CA PHE A 123 -15.15 -13.64 -1.85
C PHE A 123 -14.84 -13.28 -0.40
N ARG A 124 -13.89 -12.39 -0.15
CA ARG A 124 -13.58 -11.90 1.20
C ARG A 124 -14.77 -11.18 1.83
N SER A 125 -15.38 -10.24 1.12
CA SER A 125 -16.57 -9.52 1.63
C SER A 125 -17.68 -10.47 2.03
N ARG A 126 -17.87 -11.59 1.31
CA ARG A 126 -18.83 -12.63 1.69
C ARG A 126 -18.45 -13.37 2.97
N VAL A 127 -17.18 -13.76 3.14
CA VAL A 127 -16.70 -14.45 4.37
C VAL A 127 -16.84 -13.57 5.62
N PHE A 128 -16.60 -12.26 5.49
CA PHE A 128 -16.72 -11.33 6.61
C PHE A 128 -18.14 -10.75 6.80
N CYS A 129 -19.04 -10.93 5.82
CA CYS A 129 -20.42 -10.44 5.73
C CYS A 129 -20.60 -8.95 6.03
N SER A 130 -20.51 -8.58 7.31
CA SER A 130 -20.84 -7.29 7.89
C SER A 130 -19.62 -6.44 8.23
N GLU A 131 -18.43 -7.03 8.27
CA GLU A 131 -17.17 -6.32 8.49
C GLU A 131 -16.47 -6.14 7.13
N ASP A 132 -15.89 -4.96 6.86
CA ASP A 132 -14.96 -4.85 5.74
C ASP A 132 -13.77 -5.77 6.04
N ALA A 133 -13.45 -6.67 5.11
CA ALA A 133 -12.35 -7.61 5.26
C ALA A 133 -11.00 -6.88 5.49
N LEU A 134 -10.86 -5.65 4.98
CA LEU A 134 -9.68 -4.83 5.21
C LEU A 134 -9.58 -4.36 6.67
N ASP A 135 -10.70 -4.04 7.31
CA ASP A 135 -10.73 -3.56 8.70
C ASP A 135 -10.68 -4.73 9.70
N ALA A 136 -11.11 -5.91 9.28
CA ALA A 136 -11.18 -7.10 10.12
C ALA A 136 -9.83 -7.83 10.28
N LEU A 137 -8.89 -7.66 9.34
CA LEU A 137 -7.58 -8.33 9.35
C LEU A 137 -6.52 -7.48 10.07
N SER A 138 -5.53 -8.13 10.69
CA SER A 138 -4.40 -7.40 11.29
C SER A 138 -3.60 -6.65 10.21
N VAL A 139 -3.16 -5.43 10.52
CA VAL A 139 -2.47 -4.55 9.57
C VAL A 139 -0.95 -4.59 9.78
N ASN A 140 -0.20 -4.74 8.69
CA ASN A 140 1.25 -4.71 8.65
C ASN A 140 1.73 -3.62 7.69
N PHE A 141 2.51 -2.66 8.18
CA PHE A 141 3.03 -1.55 7.37
C PHE A 141 4.42 -1.89 6.82
N GLN A 142 4.52 -2.00 5.50
CA GLN A 142 5.77 -2.26 4.79
C GLN A 142 6.14 -1.05 3.94
N PHE A 143 6.55 0.01 4.61
CA PHE A 143 7.17 1.16 3.95
C PHE A 143 8.65 0.88 3.82
N ASN A 144 9.06 0.38 2.66
CA ASN A 144 10.47 0.41 2.33
C ASN A 144 10.91 1.87 2.35
N PRO A 145 11.97 2.25 3.09
CA PRO A 145 12.50 3.60 3.00
C PRO A 145 12.78 3.87 1.53
N ILE A 146 12.26 4.98 1.00
CA ILE A 146 12.60 5.48 -0.32
C ILE A 146 14.13 5.44 -0.35
N LYS A 147 14.71 4.54 -1.15
CA LYS A 147 16.15 4.50 -1.31
C LYS A 147 16.50 5.88 -1.85
N GLU A 148 17.04 6.75 -0.99
CA GLU A 148 17.61 8.00 -1.45
C GLU A 148 18.47 7.65 -2.66
N PRO A 149 18.33 8.36 -3.78
CA PRO A 149 19.14 8.08 -4.94
C PRO A 149 20.59 8.09 -4.47
N LYS A 150 21.21 6.91 -4.44
CA LYS A 150 22.63 6.79 -4.10
C LYS A 150 23.33 7.51 -5.23
N PHE A 151 23.60 8.81 -5.07
CA PHE A 151 24.45 9.60 -5.94
C PHE A 151 25.87 9.00 -5.83
N LYS A 152 26.08 7.86 -6.46
CA LYS A 152 27.35 7.12 -6.49
C LYS A 152 28.45 7.93 -7.17
N ASP A 153 28.07 8.95 -7.94
CA ASP A 153 28.96 9.67 -8.85
C ASP A 153 29.08 11.16 -8.52
N LYS A 154 29.03 11.57 -7.23
CA LYS A 154 29.24 12.99 -6.84
C LYS A 154 30.54 13.56 -7.44
N LYS A 155 31.60 12.76 -7.51
CA LYS A 155 32.89 13.14 -8.13
C LYS A 155 32.77 13.36 -9.65
N ARG A 156 31.94 12.58 -10.34
CA ARG A 156 31.71 12.71 -11.79
C ARG A 156 30.90 13.96 -12.12
N ILE A 157 29.89 14.25 -11.31
CA ILE A 157 29.07 15.47 -11.45
C ILE A 157 29.94 16.72 -11.23
N ILE A 158 30.80 16.72 -10.21
CA ILE A 158 31.76 17.80 -9.96
C ILE A 158 32.75 17.92 -11.12
N GLY A 159 33.24 16.80 -11.67
CA GLY A 159 34.13 16.81 -12.84
C GLY A 159 33.47 17.42 -14.08
N ILE A 160 32.21 17.09 -14.37
CA ILE A 160 31.43 17.69 -15.47
C ILE A 160 31.26 19.20 -15.25
N PHE A 161 30.98 19.63 -14.01
CA PHE A 161 30.85 21.04 -13.68
C PHE A 161 32.15 21.82 -13.92
N ILE A 162 33.27 21.31 -13.39
CA ILE A 162 34.61 21.91 -13.56
C ILE A 162 34.98 22.01 -15.04
N MET A 163 34.79 20.93 -15.82
CA MET A 163 35.05 20.94 -17.26
C MET A 163 34.22 21.99 -18.00
N SER A 164 32.96 22.19 -17.63
CA SER A 164 32.12 23.23 -18.24
C SER A 164 32.65 24.65 -17.96
N VAL A 165 33.16 24.90 -16.75
CA VAL A 165 33.75 26.20 -16.38
C VAL A 165 35.03 26.45 -17.19
N PHE A 166 35.91 25.46 -17.33
CA PHE A 166 37.10 25.58 -18.17
C PHE A 166 36.77 25.83 -19.64
N LEU A 167 35.74 25.16 -20.18
CA LEU A 167 35.29 25.39 -21.55
C LEU A 167 34.80 26.83 -21.76
N MET A 168 34.04 27.38 -20.81
CA MET A 168 33.58 28.78 -20.85
C MET A 168 34.75 29.77 -20.81
N LEU A 169 35.76 29.51 -19.97
CA LEU A 169 36.97 30.34 -19.89
C LEU A 169 37.80 30.27 -21.17
N PHE A 170 37.89 29.09 -21.78
CA PHE A 170 38.60 28.90 -23.03
C PHE A 170 37.92 29.64 -24.19
N LEU A 171 36.59 29.51 -24.32
CA LEU A 171 35.81 30.21 -25.33
C LEU A 171 35.90 31.73 -25.18
N THR A 172 35.79 32.25 -23.96
CA THR A 172 35.93 33.70 -23.69
C THR A 172 37.34 34.20 -24.03
N SER A 173 38.39 33.42 -23.76
CA SER A 173 39.76 33.77 -24.13
C SER A 173 39.96 33.84 -25.66
N ILE A 174 39.34 32.92 -26.41
CA ILE A 174 39.36 32.96 -27.89
C ILE A 174 38.68 34.22 -28.42
N VAL A 175 37.51 34.59 -27.88
CA VAL A 175 36.80 35.80 -28.29
C VAL A 175 37.65 37.05 -28.08
N ILE A 176 38.30 37.18 -26.92
CA ILE A 176 39.18 38.33 -26.60
C ILE A 176 40.39 38.39 -27.54
N LEU A 177 40.96 37.24 -27.92
CA LEU A 177 42.08 37.17 -28.87
C LEU A 177 41.66 37.60 -30.29
N ILE A 178 40.46 37.21 -30.73
CA ILE A 178 39.89 37.65 -32.02
C ILE A 178 39.63 39.15 -32.01
N ASP A 179 39.08 39.71 -30.92
CA ASP A 179 38.85 41.14 -30.77
C ASP A 179 40.16 41.94 -30.75
N LYS A 180 41.20 41.43 -30.07
CA LYS A 180 42.55 42.05 -30.10
C LYS A 180 43.24 41.91 -31.45
N GLY A 181 43.02 40.80 -32.17
CA GLY A 181 43.54 40.58 -33.53
C GLY A 181 42.85 41.46 -34.58
N SER A 182 41.57 41.78 -34.38
CA SER A 182 40.80 42.69 -35.24
C SER A 182 40.90 44.17 -34.83
N GLY A 183 41.42 44.47 -33.63
CA GLY A 183 41.63 45.83 -33.12
C GLY A 183 42.84 46.59 -33.69
N GLY A 184 43.39 46.13 -34.82
CA GLY A 184 44.56 46.70 -35.49
C GLY A 184 44.31 47.87 -36.44
N ILE A 185 43.08 48.40 -36.56
CA ILE A 185 42.80 49.65 -37.30
C ILE A 185 41.67 50.42 -36.61
N ASN A 186 42.04 51.30 -35.67
CA ASN A 186 41.46 52.65 -35.48
C ASN A 186 41.92 53.24 -34.14
N LYS A 187 43.12 53.84 -34.14
CA LYS A 187 43.48 54.88 -33.17
C LYS A 187 43.35 56.23 -33.88
N GLY A 188 42.43 57.07 -33.45
CA GLY A 188 42.40 58.46 -33.91
C GLY A 188 41.22 59.29 -33.41
N LYS A 189 41.56 60.26 -32.54
CA LYS A 189 40.77 61.44 -32.10
C LYS A 189 39.74 61.14 -31.00
N GLY A 190 39.87 61.61 -29.76
CA GLY A 190 40.49 62.85 -29.31
C GLY A 190 39.54 64.03 -29.55
N SER A 191 38.55 64.22 -28.67
CA SER A 191 37.90 65.51 -28.47
C SER A 191 37.30 65.64 -27.08
N HIS A 192 37.97 66.47 -26.29
CA HIS A 192 37.43 67.21 -25.16
C HIS A 192 36.14 67.93 -25.55
N LYS A 193 35.08 67.81 -24.75
CA LYS A 193 34.22 68.95 -24.41
C LYS A 193 33.60 68.77 -23.02
N ARG A 194 33.55 69.91 -22.34
CA ARG A 194 33.39 70.13 -20.90
C ARG A 194 31.93 70.15 -20.42
N LEU A 195 31.78 69.91 -19.11
CA LEU A 195 30.91 70.54 -18.11
C LEU A 195 29.38 70.63 -18.34
N GLY A 196 28.65 70.09 -17.36
CA GLY A 196 27.28 70.47 -17.01
C GLY A 196 26.93 69.93 -15.62
N LYS A 197 26.86 70.84 -14.65
CA LYS A 197 26.51 70.67 -13.23
C LYS A 197 24.99 70.53 -13.05
N GLU A 198 24.59 69.93 -11.91
CA GLU A 198 23.37 70.14 -11.07
C GLU A 198 22.67 68.81 -10.71
N LEU A 199 22.66 68.37 -9.45
CA LEU A 199 21.91 68.78 -8.24
C LEU A 199 20.45 68.28 -8.19
N GLY A 200 20.11 67.60 -7.08
CA GLY A 200 18.75 67.14 -6.70
C GLY A 200 18.78 65.64 -6.35
N LYS A 201 18.88 65.15 -5.12
CA LYS A 201 18.00 65.25 -3.92
C LYS A 201 16.53 64.92 -4.20
N ASP A 202 16.12 63.68 -3.90
CA ASP A 202 14.90 63.29 -3.15
C ASP A 202 14.94 61.76 -2.93
N LYS A 203 14.98 61.23 -1.69
CA LYS A 203 13.91 60.97 -0.69
C LYS A 203 12.83 59.96 -1.11
N GLY A 204 12.55 59.05 -0.17
CA GLY A 204 11.38 58.16 -0.11
C GLY A 204 11.67 56.77 -0.69
N GLY A 205 11.70 55.66 0.03
CA GLY A 205 10.97 55.29 1.23
C GLY A 205 9.74 54.46 0.86
N HIS A 206 9.84 53.12 0.95
CA HIS A 206 8.72 52.28 1.38
C HIS A 206 9.25 50.91 1.85
N LYS A 207 9.21 50.71 3.18
CA LYS A 207 8.94 49.40 3.79
C LYS A 207 7.43 49.17 3.69
N ASP A 208 7.01 47.90 3.60
CA ASP A 208 5.87 47.24 4.27
C ASP A 208 5.74 45.84 3.60
N ASN A 209 6.10 44.71 4.21
CA ASN A 209 5.39 43.96 5.26
C ASN A 209 3.86 43.98 5.15
N ILE A 210 3.26 42.86 4.73
CA ILE A 210 1.94 42.29 5.06
C ILE A 210 1.92 40.93 4.32
N GLY A 211 1.51 39.77 4.81
CA GLY A 211 0.86 39.26 6.02
C GLY A 211 0.76 37.75 5.77
N LYS A 212 1.17 36.89 6.70
CA LYS A 212 0.32 36.30 7.75
C LYS A 212 -0.94 35.58 7.24
N ASP A 213 -1.01 34.33 7.69
CA ASP A 213 -2.20 33.56 8.04
C ASP A 213 -3.05 32.98 6.91
N LEU A 214 -2.97 31.66 6.75
CA LEU A 214 -4.17 30.86 6.58
C LEU A 214 -4.06 29.54 7.36
N TYR A 215 -4.61 29.59 8.57
CA TYR A 215 -4.98 28.44 9.38
C TYR A 215 -6.29 27.82 8.87
N LEU A 216 -6.42 26.52 9.11
CA LEU A 216 -7.66 25.78 9.39
C LEU A 216 -8.76 25.71 8.31
N HIS A 217 -9.04 24.49 7.86
CA HIS A 217 -10.35 23.91 8.20
C HIS A 217 -10.29 22.38 8.31
N LYS A 218 -10.51 21.92 9.53
CA LYS A 218 -10.90 20.57 9.94
C LYS A 218 -12.41 20.63 10.19
N LYS A 219 -13.19 19.67 9.66
CA LYS A 219 -14.58 19.29 10.01
C LYS A 219 -15.18 18.54 8.79
N TYR A 220 -15.88 17.42 8.89
CA TYR A 220 -16.47 16.64 10.00
C TYR A 220 -16.24 15.15 9.72
#